data_AF-A0AAW4PSL5-F1
#
_entry.id   AF-A0AAW4PSL5-F1
#
_cell.length_a   1.000
_cell.length_b   1.000
_cell.length_c   1.000
_cell.angle_alpha   90.00
_cell.angle_beta   90.00
_cell.angle_gamma   90.00
#
_symmetry.space_group_name_H-M   'P 1'
#
loop_
_entity.id
_entity.type
_entity.pdbx_description
1 polymer ?
#
loop_
_entity_poly.entity_id
_entity_poly.type
_entity_poly.pdbx_seq_one_letter_code
_entity_poly.pdbx_strand_id
1 'polypeptide(L)' 'MEGTVDDADTAEALARTYADEECVGELGAEVSVERTDGGWVVEFRTHTFSDTYEHRIRITTEGNVFGHERSSRFD' A
#
# COMPACT_ATOMS: atom_id res chain seq x y z
N MET A 1 -13.92 5.99 12.25
CA MET A 1 -12.86 6.98 12.50
C MET A 1 -12.86 7.87 11.27
N GLU A 2 -13.59 8.98 11.32
CA GLU A 2 -13.64 9.96 10.23
C GLU A 2 -12.48 10.93 10.47
N GLY A 3 -11.33 10.60 9.92
CA GLY A 3 -10.18 11.48 9.79
C GLY A 3 -9.75 11.40 8.34
N THR A 4 -9.72 12.53 7.65
CA THR A 4 -9.15 12.59 6.31
C THR A 4 -7.69 12.13 6.37
N VAL A 5 -7.25 11.40 5.34
CA VAL A 5 -5.85 11.06 5.13
C VAL A 5 -5.21 12.27 4.46
N ASP A 6 -4.68 13.15 5.28
CA ASP A 6 -4.15 14.45 4.85
C ASP A 6 -2.64 14.42 4.56
N ASP A 7 -1.96 13.36 5.00
CA ASP A 7 -0.51 13.21 4.99
C ASP A 7 -0.05 11.81 4.55
N ALA A 8 1.18 11.77 4.03
CA ALA A 8 1.79 10.58 3.45
C ALA A 8 2.02 9.47 4.50
N ASP A 9 2.43 9.84 5.73
CA ASP A 9 2.64 8.89 6.82
C ASP A 9 1.36 8.13 7.19
N THR A 10 0.22 8.82 7.19
CA THR A 10 -1.09 8.21 7.44
C THR A 10 -1.49 7.28 6.30
N ALA A 11 -1.28 7.69 5.05
CA ALA A 11 -1.54 6.85 3.88
C ALA A 11 -0.66 5.59 3.88
N GLU A 12 0.62 5.72 4.18
CA GLU A 12 1.55 4.60 4.33
C GLU A 12 1.08 3.65 5.44
N ALA A 13 0.78 4.17 6.63
CA ALA A 13 0.38 3.34 7.76
C ALA A 13 -0.86 2.50 7.43
N LEU A 14 -1.87 3.11 6.79
CA LEU A 14 -3.07 2.41 6.34
C LEU A 14 -2.76 1.34 5.29
N ALA A 15 -1.92 1.65 4.31
CA ALA A 15 -1.50 0.67 3.30
C ALA A 15 -0.76 -0.52 3.93
N ARG A 16 0.11 -0.27 4.92
CA ARG A 16 0.87 -1.31 5.61
C ARG A 16 -0.01 -2.17 6.50
N THR A 17 -0.95 -1.56 7.24
CA THR A 17 -1.94 -2.32 8.02
C THR A 17 -2.78 -3.21 7.11
N TYR A 18 -3.32 -2.67 6.03
CA TYR A 18 -4.06 -3.46 5.05
C TYR A 18 -3.22 -4.60 4.47
N ALA A 19 -1.95 -4.33 4.13
CA ALA A 19 -1.05 -5.33 3.58
C ALA A 19 -0.68 -6.44 4.59
N ASP A 20 -0.51 -6.11 5.86
CA ASP A 20 -0.25 -7.09 6.93
C ASP A 20 -1.45 -8.06 7.10
N GLU A 21 -2.67 -7.54 6.91
CA GLU A 21 -3.91 -8.33 6.99
C GLU A 21 -4.17 -9.17 5.74
N GLU A 22 -3.92 -8.61 4.55
CA GLU A 22 -4.40 -9.17 3.27
C GLU A 22 -3.29 -9.77 2.38
N CYS A 23 -2.01 -9.44 2.63
CA CYS A 23 -0.88 -9.90 1.81
C CYS A 23 -0.03 -10.97 2.52
N VAL A 24 0.78 -11.67 1.72
CA VAL A 24 1.76 -12.64 2.20
C VAL A 24 3.18 -12.12 2.03
N GLY A 25 4.04 -12.45 2.98
CA GLY A 25 5.45 -12.06 2.99
C GLY A 25 5.75 -10.90 3.94
N GLU A 26 7.04 -10.68 4.17
CA GLU A 26 7.54 -9.58 4.99
C GLU A 26 7.52 -8.27 4.20
N LEU A 27 6.96 -7.21 4.78
CA LEU A 27 6.94 -5.87 4.20
C LEU A 27 8.37 -5.32 4.08
N GLY A 28 8.75 -4.93 2.87
CA GLY A 28 10.01 -4.27 2.59
C GLY A 28 10.09 -2.87 3.19
N ALA A 29 11.32 -2.36 3.34
CA ALA A 29 11.57 -1.01 3.84
C ALA A 29 11.32 0.09 2.80
N GLU A 30 11.35 -0.25 1.51
CA GLU A 30 11.10 0.69 0.43
C GLU A 30 9.60 0.87 0.24
N VAL A 31 9.11 2.05 0.57
CA VAL A 31 7.73 2.51 0.31
C VAL A 31 7.79 3.82 -0.47
N SER A 32 6.98 3.92 -1.52
CA SER A 32 6.71 5.17 -2.23
C SER A 32 5.27 5.58 -1.99
N VAL A 33 5.06 6.85 -1.63
CA VAL A 33 3.73 7.41 -1.33
C VAL A 33 3.51 8.62 -2.20
N GLU A 34 2.47 8.57 -3.03
CA GLU A 34 2.13 9.63 -3.98
C GLU A 34 0.71 10.13 -3.75
N ARG A 35 0.54 11.45 -3.68
CA ARG A 35 -0.78 12.09 -3.62
C ARG A 35 -1.34 12.23 -5.02
N THR A 36 -2.62 11.89 -5.18
CA THR A 36 -3.38 12.01 -6.43
C THR A 36 -4.64 12.85 -6.17
N ASP A 37 -5.32 13.26 -7.25
CA ASP A 37 -6.56 14.05 -7.17
C ASP A 37 -7.67 13.32 -6.37
N GLY A 38 -7.64 11.97 -6.38
CA GLY A 38 -8.63 11.11 -5.70
C GLY A 38 -8.20 10.54 -4.34
N GLY A 39 -7.00 10.90 -3.84
CA GLY A 39 -6.45 10.33 -2.60
C GLY A 39 -4.96 10.02 -2.71
N TRP A 40 -4.58 8.80 -2.34
CA TRP A 40 -3.19 8.37 -2.22
C TRP A 40 -2.94 7.06 -2.96
N VAL A 41 -1.74 6.94 -3.53
CA VAL A 41 -1.21 5.71 -4.07
C VAL A 41 0.03 5.35 -3.24
N VAL A 42 0.05 4.14 -2.70
CA VAL A 42 1.16 3.62 -1.91
C VAL A 42 1.71 2.39 -2.60
N GLU A 43 3.00 2.41 -2.91
CA GLU A 43 3.71 1.33 -3.55
C GLU A 43 4.78 0.77 -2.62
N PHE A 44 4.81 -0.54 -2.44
CA PHE A 44 5.80 -1.22 -1.61
C PHE A 44 6.02 -2.65 -2.10
N ARG A 45 7.02 -3.32 -1.52
CA ARG A 45 7.33 -4.72 -1.83
C ARG A 45 7.04 -5.62 -0.64
N THR A 46 6.60 -6.85 -0.89
CA THR A 46 6.70 -7.92 0.09
C THR A 46 7.65 -9.00 -0.37
N HIS A 47 8.37 -9.59 0.58
CA HIS A 47 9.31 -10.67 0.36
C HIS A 47 8.80 -11.93 1.04
N THR A 48 8.61 -12.97 0.25
CA THR A 48 8.44 -14.33 0.76
C THR A 48 9.78 -15.06 0.66
N PHE A 49 9.86 -16.30 1.15
CA PHE A 49 11.08 -17.09 1.05
C PHE A 49 11.54 -17.32 -0.41
N SER A 50 10.62 -17.33 -1.38
CA SER A 50 10.92 -17.66 -2.78
C SER A 50 10.69 -16.51 -3.76
N ASP A 51 9.83 -15.55 -3.41
CA ASP A 51 9.33 -14.55 -4.35
C ASP A 51 9.30 -13.16 -3.72
N THR A 52 9.38 -12.14 -4.59
CA THR A 52 9.15 -10.74 -4.24
C THR A 52 7.96 -10.23 -5.04
N TYR A 53 7.02 -9.60 -4.35
CA TYR A 53 5.82 -9.02 -4.93
C TYR A 53 5.87 -7.50 -4.82
N GLU A 54 5.52 -6.82 -5.89
CA GLU A 54 5.31 -5.38 -5.93
C GLU A 54 3.80 -5.13 -5.74
N HIS A 55 3.48 -4.26 -4.79
CA HIS A 55 2.14 -3.90 -4.42
C HIS A 55 1.90 -2.43 -4.72
N ARG A 56 0.71 -2.14 -5.25
CA ARG A 56 0.19 -0.78 -5.40
C ARG A 56 -1.19 -0.74 -4.77
N ILE A 57 -1.31 0.02 -3.69
CA ILE A 57 -2.55 0.24 -2.95
C ILE A 57 -3.06 1.66 -3.23
N ARG A 58 -4.36 1.79 -3.47
CA ARG A 58 -5.02 3.08 -3.69
C ARG A 58 -5.99 3.35 -2.54
N ILE A 59 -5.83 4.50 -1.90
CA ILE A 59 -6.56 4.91 -0.70
C ILE A 59 -7.27 6.22 -0.99
N THR A 60 -8.56 6.33 -0.67
CA THR A 60 -9.28 7.60 -0.81
C THR A 60 -8.82 8.61 0.25
N THR A 61 -9.16 9.89 0.08
CA THR A 61 -8.93 10.90 1.11
C THR A 61 -9.65 10.59 2.44
N GLU A 62 -10.65 9.72 2.43
CA GLU A 62 -11.39 9.28 3.62
C GLU A 62 -10.74 8.06 4.31
N GLY A 63 -9.63 7.55 3.76
CA GLY A 63 -8.91 6.39 4.32
C GLY A 63 -9.42 5.03 3.87
N ASN A 64 -10.27 4.97 2.84
CA ASN A 64 -10.77 3.71 2.30
C ASN A 64 -9.84 3.15 1.23
N VAL A 65 -9.40 1.90 1.37
CA VAL A 65 -8.71 1.18 0.29
C VAL A 65 -9.75 0.82 -0.78
N PHE A 66 -9.53 1.29 -2.01
CA PHE A 66 -10.46 1.06 -3.14
C PHE A 66 -9.81 0.37 -4.33
N GLY A 67 -8.49 0.12 -4.25
CA GLY A 67 -7.77 -0.61 -5.28
C GLY A 67 -6.50 -1.23 -4.70
N HIS A 68 -6.24 -2.47 -5.09
CA HIS A 68 -5.02 -3.19 -4.76
C HIS A 68 -4.56 -3.98 -5.99
N GLU A 69 -3.36 -3.65 -6.46
CA GLU A 69 -2.70 -4.35 -7.55
C GLU A 69 -1.47 -5.05 -6.98
N ARG A 70 -1.28 -6.31 -7.36
CA ARG A 70 -0.10 -7.10 -7.01
C ARG A 70 0.51 -7.64 -8.28
N SER A 71 1.81 -7.40 -8.46
CA SER A 71 2.59 -7.90 -9.58
C SER A 71 3.80 -8.65 -9.03
N SER A 72 4.10 -9.83 -9.55
CA SER A 72 5.42 -10.42 -9.34
C SER A 72 6.35 -9.86 -10.41
N ARG A 73 7.63 -9.64 -10.07
CA ARG A 73 8.65 -9.23 -11.05
C ARG A 73 8.84 -10.29 -12.17
N PHE A 74 8.24 -11.46 -12.02
CA PHE A 74 8.38 -12.60 -12.91
C PHE A 74 7.18 -12.82 -13.85
N ASP A 75 6.20 -11.90 -13.88
CA ASP A 75 5.06 -11.92 -14.82
C ASP A 75 5.37 -11.17 -16.13
#